data_AF-A0A2G9T948-F1
#
_entry.id   AF-A0A2G9T948-F1
#
_cell.length_a   1.000
_cell.length_b   1.000
_cell.length_c   1.000
_cell.angle_alpha   90.00
_cell.angle_beta   90.00
_cell.angle_gamma   90.00
#
_symmetry.space_group_name_H-M   'P 1'
#
loop_
_entity.id
_entity.type
_entity.pdbx_description
1 polymer ?
#
loop_
_entity_poly.entity_id
_entity_poly.type
_entity_poly.pdbx_seq_one_letter_code
_entity_poly.pdbx_strand_id
1 'polypeptide(L)'
;ARTAFERDGVKELWLTSEDLGAWGRDIDMVLPDLLNELVKVIPDGCMMRLGMTNPPYILDYLEEIAAVLNHPRVYSFLHIPVQSGSDAVLRDMKREYSSDHFKMIMNFMMKKVPKIYIATDMICAFPTETEEDFEESMQLVRDYQFPSLFINQFYPRSGTPAARMKK
;
A
#
# COMPACT_ATOMS: atom_id res chain seq x y z
N ALA A 1 -15.01 -16.57 -7.07
CA ALA A 1 -15.74 -15.29 -6.88
C ALA A 1 -17.24 -15.41 -7.19
N ARG A 2 -17.67 -15.63 -8.45
CA ARG A 2 -19.11 -15.67 -8.83
C ARG A 2 -20.00 -16.51 -7.91
N THR A 3 -19.62 -17.77 -7.66
CA THR A 3 -20.39 -18.68 -6.79
C THR A 3 -20.59 -18.13 -5.38
N ALA A 4 -19.60 -17.44 -4.82
CA ALA A 4 -19.68 -16.88 -3.47
C ALA A 4 -20.70 -15.73 -3.39
N PHE A 5 -20.78 -14.90 -4.43
CA PHE A 5 -21.81 -13.86 -4.52
C PHE A 5 -23.21 -14.45 -4.72
N GLU A 6 -23.34 -15.42 -5.63
CA GLU A 6 -24.64 -15.96 -6.05
C GLU A 6 -25.26 -16.94 -5.04
N ARG A 7 -24.46 -17.79 -4.41
CA ARG A 7 -24.94 -18.88 -3.54
C ARG A 7 -24.78 -18.59 -2.07
N ASP A 8 -23.67 -17.96 -1.70
CA ASP A 8 -23.30 -17.78 -0.29
C ASP A 8 -23.68 -16.38 0.23
N GLY A 9 -24.21 -15.52 -0.65
CA GLY A 9 -24.68 -14.18 -0.29
C GLY A 9 -23.56 -13.21 0.10
N VAL A 10 -22.31 -13.52 -0.28
CA VAL A 10 -21.16 -12.64 -0.04
C VAL A 10 -21.43 -11.26 -0.63
N LYS A 11 -21.01 -10.20 0.07
CA LYS A 11 -21.15 -8.80 -0.38
C LYS A 11 -19.82 -8.13 -0.67
N GLU A 12 -18.73 -8.68 -0.15
CA GLU A 12 -17.42 -8.07 -0.28
C GLU A 12 -16.36 -9.11 -0.64
N LEU A 13 -15.51 -8.77 -1.62
CA LEU A 13 -14.31 -9.51 -1.96
C LEU A 13 -13.09 -8.74 -1.45
N TRP A 14 -12.39 -9.29 -0.46
CA TRP A 14 -11.17 -8.70 0.07
C TRP A 14 -9.96 -9.43 -0.49
N LEU A 15 -9.09 -8.72 -1.19
CA LEU A 15 -7.83 -9.26 -1.68
C LEU A 15 -6.78 -9.14 -0.59
N THR A 16 -6.06 -10.23 -0.32
CA THR A 16 -5.04 -10.29 0.72
C THR A 16 -3.84 -11.09 0.23
N SER A 17 -2.66 -10.66 0.66
CA SER A 17 -1.36 -11.30 0.41
C SER A 17 -0.31 -10.61 1.28
N GLU A 18 0.95 -11.04 1.21
CA GLU A 18 2.07 -10.28 1.78
C GLU A 18 2.28 -8.94 1.07
N ASP A 19 2.13 -8.95 -0.26
CA ASP A 19 2.08 -7.76 -1.10
C ASP A 19 1.15 -8.00 -2.28
N LEU A 20 0.06 -7.23 -2.39
CA LEU A 20 -0.89 -7.40 -3.49
C LEU A 20 -0.31 -6.84 -4.80
N GLY A 21 0.54 -5.81 -4.73
CA GLY A 21 1.14 -5.16 -5.89
C GLY A 21 2.04 -6.10 -6.68
N ALA A 22 2.64 -7.09 -6.00
CA ALA A 22 3.53 -8.07 -6.62
C ALA A 22 2.80 -9.18 -7.40
N TRP A 23 1.46 -9.25 -7.34
CA TRP A 23 0.71 -10.32 -7.99
C TRP A 23 0.99 -10.38 -9.49
N GLY A 24 1.18 -11.60 -10.01
CA GLY A 24 1.33 -11.88 -11.43
C GLY A 24 2.77 -11.93 -11.93
N ARG A 25 3.73 -11.38 -11.18
CA ARG A 25 5.15 -11.30 -11.58
C ARG A 25 5.80 -12.66 -11.84
N ASP A 26 5.36 -13.70 -11.14
CA ASP A 26 5.84 -15.08 -11.27
C ASP A 26 5.22 -15.84 -12.45
N ILE A 27 4.20 -15.27 -13.09
CA ILE A 27 3.44 -15.87 -14.19
C ILE A 27 3.30 -14.93 -15.41
N ASP A 28 4.19 -13.94 -15.52
CA ASP A 28 4.20 -12.93 -16.59
C ASP A 28 2.89 -12.15 -16.75
N MET A 29 2.22 -11.86 -15.62
CA MET A 29 1.02 -11.03 -15.53
C MET A 29 1.24 -9.83 -14.60
N VAL A 30 0.29 -8.89 -14.60
CA VAL A 30 0.34 -7.72 -13.72
C VAL A 30 -0.94 -7.57 -12.91
N LEU A 31 -0.86 -6.97 -11.72
CA LEU A 31 -2.02 -6.77 -10.84
C LEU A 31 -3.25 -6.18 -11.56
N PRO A 32 -3.14 -5.15 -12.44
CA PRO A 32 -4.27 -4.64 -13.20
C PRO A 32 -5.08 -5.70 -13.97
N ASP A 33 -4.44 -6.74 -14.52
CA ASP A 33 -5.12 -7.81 -15.27
C ASP A 33 -6.09 -8.56 -14.35
N LEU A 34 -5.62 -8.96 -13.17
CA LEU A 34 -6.45 -9.62 -12.17
C LEU A 34 -7.62 -8.72 -11.75
N LEU A 35 -7.33 -7.47 -11.40
CA LEU A 35 -8.34 -6.56 -10.89
C LEU A 35 -9.45 -6.32 -11.92
N ASN A 36 -9.09 -6.14 -13.20
CA ASN A 36 -10.05 -5.96 -14.28
C ASN A 36 -10.94 -7.20 -14.48
N GLU A 37 -10.40 -8.41 -14.37
CA GLU A 37 -11.20 -9.64 -14.45
C GLU A 37 -12.10 -9.83 -13.23
N LEU A 38 -11.62 -9.50 -12.03
CA LEU A 38 -12.40 -9.60 -10.79
C LEU A 38 -13.57 -8.62 -10.79
N VAL A 39 -13.37 -7.39 -11.23
CA VAL A 39 -14.44 -6.38 -11.27
C VAL A 39 -15.63 -6.82 -12.14
N LYS A 40 -15.37 -7.53 -13.25
CA LYS A 40 -16.42 -8.05 -14.16
C LYS A 40 -17.35 -9.06 -13.48
N VAL A 41 -16.90 -9.71 -12.41
CA VAL A 41 -17.66 -10.78 -11.74
C VAL A 41 -18.34 -10.34 -10.44
N ILE A 42 -18.14 -9.09 -10.02
CA ILE A 42 -18.78 -8.52 -8.84
C ILE A 42 -20.16 -7.98 -9.23
N PRO A 43 -21.27 -8.44 -8.60
CA PRO A 43 -22.60 -7.90 -8.86
C PRO A 43 -22.80 -6.47 -8.36
N ASP A 44 -23.85 -5.81 -8.83
CA ASP A 44 -24.27 -4.52 -8.29
C ASP A 44 -24.59 -4.61 -6.79
N GLY A 45 -24.17 -3.58 -6.05
CA GLY A 45 -24.30 -3.54 -4.59
C GLY A 45 -23.31 -4.42 -3.82
N CYS A 46 -22.36 -5.06 -4.50
CA CYS A 46 -21.22 -5.75 -3.90
C CYS A 46 -19.93 -4.97 -4.19
N MET A 47 -18.93 -5.14 -3.32
CA MET A 47 -17.70 -4.34 -3.36
C MET A 47 -16.44 -5.21 -3.36
N MET A 48 -15.36 -4.70 -3.95
CA MET A 48 -14.01 -5.24 -3.77
C MET A 48 -13.14 -4.27 -2.98
N ARG A 49 -12.33 -4.82 -2.09
CA ARG A 49 -11.30 -4.10 -1.35
C ARG A 49 -9.93 -4.64 -1.72
N LEU A 50 -9.04 -3.75 -2.14
CA LEU A 50 -7.64 -4.07 -2.37
C LEU A 50 -6.92 -4.19 -1.03
N GLY A 51 -6.05 -5.19 -0.92
CA GLY A 51 -5.13 -5.36 0.20
C GLY A 51 -3.94 -4.40 0.12
N MET A 52 -3.02 -4.54 1.06
CA MET A 52 -1.80 -3.74 1.12
C MET A 52 -0.91 -3.96 -0.12
N THR A 53 -0.36 -2.88 -0.66
CA THR A 53 0.59 -2.89 -1.79
C THR A 53 1.82 -2.08 -1.41
N ASN A 54 3.05 -2.56 -1.67
CA ASN A 54 4.23 -1.71 -1.48
C ASN A 54 4.46 -0.74 -2.66
N PRO A 55 5.09 0.43 -2.42
CA PRO A 55 5.36 1.43 -3.45
C PRO A 55 5.98 0.91 -4.77
N PRO A 56 7.01 0.04 -4.77
CA PRO A 56 7.70 -0.35 -6.01
C PRO A 56 6.78 -1.00 -7.05
N TYR A 57 5.73 -1.71 -6.61
CA TYR A 57 4.91 -2.52 -7.50
C TYR A 57 3.68 -1.80 -8.02
N ILE A 58 3.34 -0.64 -7.45
CA ILE A 58 2.18 0.15 -7.89
C ILE A 58 2.59 1.33 -8.79
N LEU A 59 3.85 1.78 -8.67
CA LEU A 59 4.37 2.94 -9.40
C LEU A 59 4.21 2.84 -10.93
N ASP A 60 4.45 1.65 -11.48
CA ASP A 60 4.39 1.41 -12.92
C ASP A 60 2.95 1.34 -13.45
N TYR A 61 1.96 1.19 -12.57
CA TYR A 61 0.55 0.94 -12.92
C TYR A 61 -0.42 1.94 -12.30
N LEU A 62 0.06 3.16 -12.01
CA LEU A 62 -0.73 4.15 -11.27
C LEU A 62 -2.05 4.50 -11.98
N GLU A 63 -2.06 4.68 -13.31
CA GLU A 63 -3.28 5.01 -14.07
C GLU A 63 -4.28 3.85 -14.04
N GLU A 64 -3.82 2.63 -14.22
CA GLU A 64 -4.65 1.42 -14.23
C GLU A 64 -5.25 1.14 -12.86
N ILE A 65 -4.45 1.26 -11.79
CA ILE A 65 -4.95 1.10 -10.43
C ILE A 65 -5.93 2.22 -10.09
N ALA A 66 -5.66 3.48 -10.46
CA ALA A 66 -6.59 4.57 -10.26
C ALA A 66 -7.92 4.33 -11.01
N ALA A 67 -7.88 3.78 -12.22
CA ALA A 67 -9.08 3.42 -12.97
C ALA A 67 -9.90 2.33 -12.23
N VAL A 68 -9.24 1.32 -11.67
CA VAL A 68 -9.91 0.29 -10.85
C VAL A 68 -10.51 0.89 -9.58
N LEU A 69 -9.78 1.74 -8.86
CA LEU A 69 -10.25 2.36 -7.61
C LEU A 69 -11.40 3.36 -7.81
N ASN A 70 -11.59 3.85 -9.04
CA ASN A 70 -12.74 4.68 -9.44
C ASN A 70 -13.96 3.85 -9.85
N HIS A 71 -13.85 2.52 -9.96
CA HIS A 71 -14.97 1.68 -10.36
C HIS A 71 -16.02 1.62 -9.24
N PRO A 72 -17.34 1.74 -9.53
CA PRO A 72 -18.39 1.83 -8.50
C PRO A 72 -18.53 0.59 -7.61
N ARG A 73 -17.93 -0.54 -8.02
CA ARG A 73 -17.90 -1.80 -7.27
C ARG A 73 -16.57 -2.04 -6.55
N VAL A 74 -15.73 -1.01 -6.41
CA VAL A 74 -14.44 -1.07 -5.74
C VAL A 74 -14.39 0.04 -4.71
N TYR A 75 -13.93 -0.29 -3.50
CA TYR A 75 -13.69 0.73 -2.49
C TYR A 75 -12.55 1.64 -2.96
N SER A 76 -12.77 2.95 -2.95
CA SER A 76 -11.72 3.96 -3.16
C SER A 76 -10.80 4.03 -1.93
N PHE A 77 -10.06 2.94 -1.72
CA PHE A 77 -9.19 2.68 -0.58
C PHE A 77 -7.85 2.14 -1.08
N LEU A 78 -6.76 2.71 -0.59
CA LEU A 78 -5.41 2.23 -0.84
C LEU A 78 -4.66 2.09 0.48
N HIS A 79 -4.10 0.91 0.73
CA HIS A 79 -3.18 0.70 1.85
C HIS A 79 -1.77 0.57 1.31
N ILE A 80 -0.95 1.59 1.54
CA ILE A 80 0.41 1.67 1.03
C ILE A 80 1.36 2.13 2.13
N PRO A 81 2.26 1.25 2.61
CA PRO A 81 3.13 1.58 3.72
C PRO A 81 4.32 2.44 3.26
N VAL A 82 4.54 3.57 3.93
CA VAL A 82 5.74 4.40 3.73
C VAL A 82 6.91 3.92 4.58
N GLN A 83 6.62 3.35 5.75
CA GLN A 83 7.58 2.82 6.73
C GLN A 83 8.45 3.88 7.41
N SER A 84 9.09 4.77 6.66
CA SER A 84 9.81 5.94 7.19
C SER A 84 9.78 7.05 6.15
N GLY A 85 9.78 8.32 6.59
CA GLY A 85 9.96 9.45 5.69
C GLY A 85 11.40 9.72 5.28
N SER A 86 12.37 9.08 5.95
CA SER A 86 13.80 9.24 5.67
C SER A 86 14.30 8.22 4.66
N ASP A 87 14.91 8.72 3.59
CA ASP A 87 15.57 7.87 2.59
C ASP A 87 16.77 7.11 3.17
N ALA A 88 17.42 7.61 4.22
CA ALA A 88 18.49 6.90 4.90
C ALA A 88 17.95 5.67 5.62
N VAL A 89 16.91 5.85 6.43
CA VAL A 89 16.24 4.76 7.14
C VAL A 89 15.61 3.76 6.17
N LEU A 90 14.97 4.24 5.08
CA LEU A 90 14.40 3.37 4.04
C LEU A 90 15.45 2.47 3.38
N ARG A 91 16.64 3.02 3.06
CA ARG A 91 17.75 2.21 2.52
C ARG A 91 18.24 1.17 3.52
N ASP A 92 18.30 1.51 4.80
CA ASP A 92 18.71 0.57 5.84
C ASP A 92 17.68 -0.54 6.08
N MET A 93 16.40 -0.21 5.93
CA MET A 93 15.27 -1.16 5.87
C MET A 93 15.26 -2.01 4.60
N LYS A 94 16.20 -1.80 3.66
CA LYS A 94 16.26 -2.46 2.34
C LYS A 94 15.02 -2.20 1.48
N ARG A 95 14.44 -1.01 1.57
CA ARG A 95 13.36 -0.59 0.66
C ARG A 95 13.94 -0.20 -0.69
N GLU A 96 13.25 -0.62 -1.75
CA GLU A 96 13.59 -0.32 -3.14
C GLU A 96 12.89 0.98 -3.62
N TYR A 97 12.49 1.83 -2.69
CA TYR A 97 11.80 3.09 -2.95
C TYR A 97 12.29 4.19 -2.00
N SER A 98 12.02 5.43 -2.37
CA SER A 98 12.29 6.63 -1.58
C SER A 98 10.99 7.27 -1.09
N SER A 99 11.13 8.22 -0.16
CA SER A 99 10.08 9.13 0.27
C SER A 99 9.43 9.85 -0.93
N ASP A 100 10.22 10.24 -1.92
CA ASP A 100 9.70 10.91 -3.13
C ASP A 100 8.90 9.98 -4.04
N HIS A 101 9.28 8.70 -4.16
CA HIS A 101 8.45 7.70 -4.84
C HIS A 101 7.09 7.55 -4.13
N PHE A 102 7.07 7.50 -2.80
CA PHE A 102 5.83 7.46 -2.04
C PHE A 102 4.97 8.71 -2.27
N LYS A 103 5.57 9.91 -2.20
CA LYS A 103 4.88 11.19 -2.48
C LYS A 103 4.28 11.22 -3.88
N MET A 104 4.98 10.67 -4.88
CA MET A 104 4.47 10.59 -6.25
C MET A 104 3.16 9.78 -6.31
N ILE A 105 3.11 8.63 -5.63
CA ILE A 105 1.92 7.79 -5.55
C ILE A 105 0.78 8.54 -4.84
N MET A 106 1.06 9.14 -3.68
CA MET A 106 0.09 9.90 -2.90
C MET A 106 -0.53 11.02 -3.73
N ASN A 107 0.31 11.88 -4.32
CA ASN A 107 -0.12 13.04 -5.11
C ASN A 107 -0.93 12.61 -6.33
N PHE A 108 -0.50 11.55 -7.01
CA PHE A 108 -1.20 11.01 -8.16
C PHE A 108 -2.59 10.47 -7.75
N MET A 109 -2.65 9.62 -6.73
CA MET A 109 -3.90 8.97 -6.31
C MET A 109 -4.91 9.98 -5.76
N MET A 110 -4.48 10.92 -4.92
CA MET A 110 -5.36 11.98 -4.39
C MET A 110 -5.92 12.88 -5.50
N LYS A 111 -5.17 13.06 -6.60
CA LYS A 111 -5.63 13.82 -7.77
C LYS A 111 -6.59 13.02 -8.65
N LYS A 112 -6.35 11.72 -8.83
CA LYS A 112 -7.03 10.87 -9.83
C LYS A 112 -8.21 10.08 -9.28
N VAL A 113 -8.26 9.83 -7.98
CA VAL A 113 -9.29 9.04 -7.32
C VAL A 113 -9.99 9.93 -6.28
N PRO A 114 -11.13 10.55 -6.62
CA PRO A 114 -11.84 11.44 -5.73
C PRO A 114 -12.19 10.75 -4.40
N LYS A 115 -11.93 11.44 -3.28
CA LYS A 115 -12.22 10.95 -1.92
C LYS A 115 -11.51 9.63 -1.56
N ILE A 116 -10.38 9.32 -2.20
CA ILE A 116 -9.59 8.15 -1.83
C ILE A 116 -9.22 8.16 -0.35
N TYR A 117 -9.44 7.03 0.31
CA TYR A 117 -8.96 6.77 1.65
C TYR A 117 -7.61 6.08 1.59
N ILE A 118 -6.55 6.76 2.04
CA ILE A 118 -5.20 6.18 2.03
C ILE A 118 -4.78 5.84 3.45
N ALA A 119 -4.52 4.55 3.69
CA ALA A 119 -3.92 4.07 4.92
C ALA A 119 -2.42 3.81 4.69
N THR A 120 -1.60 4.09 5.69
CA THR A 120 -0.16 3.84 5.64
C THR A 120 0.37 3.32 6.97
N ASP A 121 1.59 2.79 6.95
CA ASP A 121 2.31 2.29 8.12
C ASP A 121 3.61 3.04 8.27
N MET A 122 4.02 3.26 9.51
CA MET A 122 5.30 3.86 9.88
C MET A 122 5.94 3.05 10.99
N ILE A 123 7.25 2.81 10.87
CA ILE A 123 8.08 2.15 11.86
C ILE A 123 8.96 3.21 12.50
N CYS A 124 8.76 3.46 13.78
CA CYS A 124 9.58 4.38 14.56
C CYS A 124 10.65 3.62 15.36
N ALA A 125 11.68 4.34 15.79
CA ALA A 125 12.82 3.83 16.55
C ALA A 125 13.58 2.72 15.82
N PHE A 126 13.68 2.81 14.49
CA PHE A 126 14.56 1.92 13.73
C PHE A 126 16.02 2.11 14.20
N PRO A 127 16.89 1.08 14.21
CA PRO A 127 18.20 1.17 14.86
C PRO A 127 19.08 2.32 14.37
N THR A 128 18.95 2.74 13.11
CA THR A 128 19.72 3.83 12.51
C THR A 128 18.99 5.16 12.45
N GLU A 129 17.76 5.24 12.94
CA GLU A 129 16.95 6.47 12.91
C GLU A 129 17.53 7.54 13.85
N THR A 130 17.85 8.71 13.29
CA THR A 130 18.21 9.93 14.03
C THR A 130 16.99 10.82 14.30
N GLU A 131 17.18 11.90 15.05
CA GLU A 131 16.11 12.90 15.26
C GLU A 131 15.72 13.61 13.95
N GLU A 132 16.69 13.85 13.06
CA GLU A 132 16.44 14.41 11.74
C GLU A 132 15.61 13.45 10.86
N ASP A 133 15.94 12.16 10.87
CA ASP A 133 15.18 11.14 10.13
C ASP A 133 13.72 11.03 10.61
N PHE A 134 13.53 11.14 11.93
CA PHE A 134 12.21 11.17 12.54
C PHE A 134 11.44 12.41 12.11
N GLU A 135 12.08 13.58 12.06
CA GLU A 135 11.44 14.82 11.62
C GLU A 135 11.04 14.78 10.14
N GLU A 136 11.82 14.12 9.26
CA GLU A 136 11.41 13.84 7.87
C GLU A 136 10.14 13.00 7.80
N SER A 137 10.02 12.00 8.68
CA SER A 137 8.81 11.18 8.83
C SER A 137 7.62 12.01 9.32
N MET A 138 7.84 12.90 10.29
CA MET A 138 6.82 13.82 10.79
C MET A 138 6.37 14.82 9.73
N GLN A 139 7.28 15.28 8.86
CA GLN A 139 6.93 16.16 7.75
C GLN A 139 5.92 15.50 6.80
N LEU A 140 6.12 14.23 6.43
CA LEU A 140 5.13 13.49 5.64
C LEU A 140 3.76 13.41 6.32
N VAL A 141 3.73 13.17 7.63
CA VAL A 141 2.46 13.12 8.40
C VAL A 141 1.75 14.47 8.36
N ARG A 142 2.49 15.59 8.45
CA ARG A 142 1.92 16.94 8.35
C ARG A 142 1.41 17.25 6.94
N ASP A 143 2.17 16.85 5.92
CA ASP A 143 1.84 17.14 4.52
C ASP A 143 0.57 16.40 4.06
N TYR A 144 0.45 15.11 4.42
CA TYR A 144 -0.63 14.26 3.91
C TYR A 144 -1.78 14.02 4.88
N GLN A 145 -1.60 14.32 6.17
CA GLN A 145 -2.63 14.16 7.21
C GLN A 145 -3.39 12.84 7.09
N PHE A 146 -2.65 11.72 7.06
CA PHE A 146 -3.19 10.40 6.72
C PHE A 146 -4.45 10.07 7.54
N PRO A 147 -5.56 9.66 6.90
CA PRO A 147 -6.77 9.27 7.63
C PRO A 147 -6.58 8.00 8.46
N SER A 148 -5.60 7.16 8.10
CA SER A 148 -5.09 6.09 8.96
C SER A 148 -3.59 5.97 8.85
N LEU A 149 -2.92 6.10 9.99
CA LEU A 149 -1.50 5.91 10.16
C LEU A 149 -1.28 4.83 11.23
N PHE A 150 -0.80 3.66 10.82
CA PHE A 150 -0.45 2.58 11.72
C PHE A 150 1.01 2.76 12.18
N ILE A 151 1.20 3.05 13.46
CA ILE A 151 2.52 3.32 14.03
C ILE A 151 2.99 2.09 14.77
N ASN A 152 4.15 1.56 14.37
CA ASN A 152 4.79 0.43 15.02
C ASN A 152 6.16 0.84 15.55
N GLN A 153 6.49 0.44 16.77
CA GLN A 153 7.86 0.53 17.25
C GLN A 153 8.68 -0.60 16.62
N PHE A 154 9.89 -0.30 16.13
CA PHE A 154 10.81 -1.32 15.68
C PHE A 154 11.05 -2.35 16.79
N TYR A 155 10.90 -3.61 16.43
CA TYR A 155 11.19 -4.73 17.31
C TYR A 155 12.14 -5.70 16.59
N PRO A 156 13.35 -5.94 17.10
CA PRO A 156 14.31 -6.81 16.44
C PRO A 156 13.78 -8.25 16.45
N ARG A 157 13.58 -8.81 15.25
CA ARG A 157 13.21 -10.22 15.08
C ARG A 157 14.47 -11.06 14.88
N SER A 158 14.67 -12.06 15.73
CA SER A 158 15.80 -12.98 15.61
C SER A 158 15.93 -13.54 14.19
N GLY A 159 17.14 -13.55 13.65
CA GLY A 159 17.44 -14.02 12.28
C GLY A 159 17.36 -12.94 11.19
N THR A 160 16.83 -11.74 11.48
CA THR A 160 16.79 -10.65 10.48
C THR A 160 18.10 -9.85 10.44
N PRO A 161 18.47 -9.24 9.29
CA PRO A 161 19.59 -8.31 9.22
C PRO A 161 19.47 -7.15 10.23
N ALA A 162 18.24 -6.63 10.38
CA ALA A 162 17.94 -5.52 11.28
C ALA A 162 18.20 -5.86 12.76
N ALA A 163 18.05 -7.13 13.18
CA ALA A 163 18.33 -7.54 14.56
C ALA A 163 19.82 -7.46 14.94
N ARG A 164 20.73 -7.35 13.96
CA ARG A 164 22.17 -7.16 14.20
C ARG A 164 22.60 -5.69 14.18
N MET A 165 21.69 -4.78 13.80
CA MET A 165 21.99 -3.36 13.76
C MET A 165 22.06 -2.82 15.18
N LYS A 166 23.07 -1.97 15.43
CA LYS A 166 23.22 -1.25 16.68
C LYS A 166 22.91 0.21 16.42
N LYS A 167 22.39 0.88 17.46
CA LYS A 167 22.35 2.33 17.51
C LYS A 167 23.76 2.89 17.62
#